data_AF-A0A0Q4DKX1-F1
#
_entry.id   AF-A0A0Q4DKX1-F1
#
_cell.length_a   1.000
_cell.length_b   1.000
_cell.length_c   1.000
_cell.angle_alpha   90.00
_cell.angle_beta   90.00
_cell.angle_gamma   90.00
#
_symmetry.space_group_name_H-M   'P 1'
#
loop_
_entity.id
_entity.type
_entity.pdbx_description
1 polymer ?
#
loop_
_entity_poly.entity_id
_entity_poly.type
_entity_poly.pdbx_seq_one_letter_code
_entity_poly.pdbx_strand_id
1 'polypeptide(L)'
;MSSDTSVVARYDEEKRAAVERTLRKAVRAQGIAAIALAVVWGFVTLLPIAVVAADGQVTAALVLAVTLVVPLAIGALGVRQIRRRPRMPEIAVAITPTSVQFPALERPSASAPRVRAEQWVREGTTAEIRPASGLLQAPLVVFTRQDGGKLRRRTVSAENLDIDPRILVDALGGTASA
;
A
#
# COMPACT_ATOMS: atom_id res chain seq x y z
N MET A 1 26.57 -23.08 11.79
CA MET A 1 26.83 -23.38 10.36
C MET A 1 25.46 -23.35 9.69
N SER A 2 25.04 -22.35 8.89
CA SER A 2 25.73 -21.58 7.86
C SER A 2 25.27 -20.11 7.86
N SER A 3 26.16 -19.19 8.25
CA SER A 3 25.91 -17.73 8.19
C SER A 3 26.13 -17.14 6.78
N ASP A 4 26.71 -17.90 5.84
CA ASP A 4 27.05 -17.42 4.49
C ASP A 4 25.96 -17.63 3.43
N THR A 5 24.87 -18.34 3.76
CA THR A 5 23.82 -18.61 2.77
C THR A 5 22.92 -17.39 2.60
N SER A 6 22.90 -16.82 1.40
CA SER A 6 21.88 -15.85 1.00
C SER A 6 20.55 -16.55 0.73
N VAL A 7 19.47 -16.07 1.34
CA VAL A 7 18.10 -16.55 1.12
C VAL A 7 17.29 -15.43 0.49
N VAL A 8 16.67 -15.70 -0.65
CA VAL A 8 15.77 -14.77 -1.32
C VAL A 8 14.39 -15.41 -1.34
N ALA A 9 13.42 -14.77 -0.69
CA ALA A 9 12.02 -15.15 -0.83
C ALA A 9 11.33 -14.22 -1.82
N ARG A 10 10.68 -14.81 -2.81
CA ARG A 10 9.88 -14.10 -3.80
C ARG A 10 8.42 -14.27 -3.46
N TYR A 11 7.60 -13.38 -4.00
CA TYR A 11 6.17 -13.62 -4.01
C TYR A 11 5.85 -14.65 -5.09
N ASP A 12 4.99 -15.61 -4.75
CA ASP A 12 4.44 -16.57 -5.70
C ASP A 12 3.80 -15.84 -6.89
N GLU A 13 4.13 -16.26 -8.11
CA GLU A 13 3.76 -15.55 -9.34
C GLU A 13 2.24 -15.52 -9.54
N GLU A 14 1.55 -16.64 -9.27
CA GLU A 14 0.11 -16.75 -9.45
C GLU A 14 -0.63 -15.89 -8.42
N LYS A 15 -0.22 -15.97 -7.16
CA LYS A 15 -0.79 -15.16 -6.07
C LYS A 15 -0.50 -13.68 -6.28
N ARG A 16 0.71 -13.33 -6.71
CA ARG A 16 1.09 -11.97 -7.10
C ARG A 16 0.18 -11.43 -8.21
N ALA A 17 -0.01 -12.19 -9.28
CA ALA A 17 -0.88 -11.81 -10.39
C ALA A 17 -2.34 -11.65 -9.94
N ALA A 18 -2.84 -12.53 -9.07
CA ALA A 18 -4.17 -12.43 -8.50
C ALA A 18 -4.36 -11.16 -7.65
N VAL A 19 -3.41 -10.87 -6.76
CA VAL A 19 -3.41 -9.64 -5.95
C VAL A 19 -3.37 -8.40 -6.83
N GLU A 20 -2.50 -8.36 -7.84
CA GLU A 20 -2.43 -7.23 -8.77
C GLU A 20 -3.73 -7.02 -9.54
N ARG A 21 -4.40 -8.09 -9.99
CA ARG A 21 -5.71 -7.97 -10.67
C ARG A 21 -6.76 -7.38 -9.73
N THR A 22 -6.82 -7.86 -8.49
CA THR A 22 -7.76 -7.36 -7.47
C THR A 22 -7.49 -5.91 -7.13
N LEU A 23 -6.22 -5.54 -6.93
CA LEU A 23 -5.79 -4.17 -6.68
C LEU A 23 -6.15 -3.24 -7.85
N ARG A 24 -5.91 -3.66 -9.09
CA ARG A 24 -6.29 -2.88 -10.28
C ARG A 24 -7.80 -2.66 -10.35
N LYS A 25 -8.61 -3.68 -10.04
CA LYS A 25 -10.09 -3.55 -9.99
C LYS A 25 -10.51 -2.56 -8.90
N ALA A 26 -9.98 -2.70 -7.70
CA ALA A 26 -10.31 -1.82 -6.57
C ALA A 26 -9.90 -0.36 -6.83
N VAL A 27 -8.69 -0.13 -7.34
CA VAL A 27 -8.18 1.20 -7.68
C VAL A 27 -9.03 1.85 -8.78
N ARG A 28 -9.43 1.09 -9.81
CA ARG A 28 -10.35 1.59 -10.85
C ARG A 28 -11.72 1.93 -10.28
N ALA A 29 -12.31 1.07 -9.45
CA ALA A 29 -13.60 1.31 -8.83
C ALA A 29 -13.58 2.56 -7.94
N GLN A 30 -12.53 2.75 -7.13
CA GLN A 30 -12.34 3.96 -6.34
C GLN A 30 -12.20 5.21 -7.22
N GLY A 31 -11.43 5.13 -8.30
CA GLY A 31 -11.28 6.23 -9.24
C GLY A 31 -12.59 6.60 -9.94
N ILE A 32 -13.39 5.61 -10.37
CA ILE A 32 -14.73 5.83 -10.95
C ILE A 32 -15.67 6.45 -9.93
N ALA A 33 -15.69 5.95 -8.69
CA ALA A 33 -16.51 6.49 -7.62
C ALA A 33 -16.14 7.95 -7.30
N ALA A 34 -14.84 8.29 -7.28
CA ALA A 34 -14.38 9.66 -7.10
C ALA A 34 -14.84 10.58 -8.25
N ILE A 35 -14.79 10.12 -9.50
CA ILE A 35 -15.30 10.88 -10.65
C ILE A 35 -16.83 11.07 -10.53
N ALA A 36 -17.58 10.02 -10.20
CA ALA A 36 -19.02 10.11 -10.01
C ALA A 36 -19.37 11.11 -8.89
N LEU A 37 -18.66 11.06 -7.77
CA LEU A 37 -18.83 12.00 -6.67
C LEU A 37 -18.52 13.45 -7.10
N ALA A 38 -17.43 13.66 -7.85
CA ALA A 38 -17.06 14.97 -8.38
C ALA A 38 -18.16 15.55 -9.28
N VAL A 39 -18.77 14.73 -10.13
CA VAL A 39 -19.86 15.14 -11.01
C VAL A 39 -21.10 15.53 -10.20
N VAL A 40 -21.54 14.66 -9.28
CA VAL A 40 -22.70 14.93 -8.43
C VAL A 40 -22.50 16.22 -7.61
N TRP A 41 -21.34 16.36 -6.98
CA TRP A 41 -21.01 17.54 -6.19
C TRP A 41 -20.89 18.80 -7.05
N GLY A 42 -20.35 18.67 -8.26
CA GLY A 42 -20.32 19.74 -9.25
C GLY A 42 -21.72 20.26 -9.57
N PHE A 43 -22.69 19.37 -9.81
CA PHE A 43 -24.07 19.78 -10.06
C PHE A 43 -24.72 20.46 -8.84
N VAL A 44 -24.51 19.93 -7.65
CA VAL A 44 -25.05 20.51 -6.40
C VAL A 44 -24.52 21.93 -6.16
N THR A 45 -23.23 22.17 -6.45
CA THR A 45 -22.60 23.48 -6.29
C THR A 45 -22.96 24.45 -7.42
N LEU A 46 -23.24 23.96 -8.63
CA LEU A 46 -23.58 24.79 -9.79
C LEU A 46 -24.94 25.47 -9.67
N LEU A 47 -25.92 24.82 -9.04
CA LEU A 47 -27.27 25.35 -8.84
C LEU A 47 -27.30 26.71 -8.13
N PRO A 48 -26.75 26.87 -6.91
CA PRO A 48 -26.76 28.17 -6.23
C PRO A 48 -25.94 29.23 -6.97
N ILE A 49 -24.85 28.86 -7.65
CA ILE A 49 -24.06 29.77 -8.49
C ILE A 49 -24.93 30.32 -9.62
N ALA A 50 -25.67 29.45 -10.32
CA ALA A 50 -26.51 29.84 -11.45
C ALA A 50 -27.66 30.76 -11.02
N VAL A 51 -28.30 30.47 -9.87
CA VAL A 51 -29.36 31.32 -9.31
C VAL A 51 -28.82 32.71 -8.97
N VAL A 52 -27.72 32.81 -8.22
CA VAL A 52 -27.12 34.09 -7.84
C VAL A 52 -26.62 34.89 -9.05
N ALA A 53 -26.12 34.21 -10.07
CA ALA A 53 -25.72 34.85 -11.33
C ALA A 53 -26.93 35.38 -12.11
N ALA A 54 -28.04 34.63 -12.16
CA ALA A 54 -29.27 35.04 -12.82
C ALA A 54 -29.91 36.27 -12.16
N ASP A 55 -29.74 36.43 -10.84
CA ASP A 55 -30.15 37.61 -10.08
C ASP A 55 -29.24 38.84 -10.29
N GLY A 56 -28.26 38.77 -11.21
CA GLY A 56 -27.35 39.87 -11.54
C GLY A 56 -26.23 40.10 -10.52
N GLN A 57 -26.11 39.26 -9.49
CA GLN A 57 -25.09 39.37 -8.45
C GLN A 57 -23.77 38.70 -8.87
N VAL A 58 -23.15 39.22 -9.94
CA VAL A 58 -21.95 38.64 -10.57
C VAL A 58 -20.80 38.43 -9.58
N THR A 59 -20.56 39.39 -8.69
CA THR A 59 -19.48 39.29 -7.68
C THR A 59 -19.72 38.17 -6.68
N ALA A 60 -20.96 37.98 -6.23
CA ALA A 60 -21.33 36.90 -5.31
C ALA A 60 -21.26 35.53 -6.00
N ALA A 61 -21.71 35.45 -7.26
CA ALA A 61 -21.59 34.25 -8.09
C ALA A 61 -20.12 33.84 -8.30
N LEU A 62 -19.21 34.81 -8.52
CA LEU A 62 -17.77 34.57 -8.63
C LEU A 62 -17.18 34.01 -7.33
N VAL A 63 -17.56 34.53 -6.16
CA VAL A 63 -17.13 33.99 -4.87
C VAL A 63 -17.61 32.55 -4.69
N LEU A 64 -18.87 32.26 -5.03
CA LEU A 64 -19.42 30.91 -4.98
C LEU A 64 -18.73 29.97 -5.98
N ALA A 65 -18.32 30.46 -7.15
CA ALA A 65 -17.61 29.65 -8.15
C ALA A 65 -16.26 29.10 -7.63
N VAL A 66 -15.64 29.72 -6.63
CA VAL A 66 -14.44 29.18 -5.97
C VAL A 66 -14.71 27.80 -5.34
N THR A 67 -15.95 27.53 -4.93
CA THR A 67 -16.33 26.22 -4.36
C THR A 67 -16.22 25.07 -5.38
N LEU A 68 -16.23 25.35 -6.69
CA LEU A 68 -16.02 24.36 -7.74
C LEU A 68 -14.60 23.77 -7.76
N VAL A 69 -13.64 24.39 -7.07
CA VAL A 69 -12.28 23.83 -6.92
C VAL A 69 -12.32 22.46 -6.25
N VAL A 70 -13.25 22.22 -5.32
CA VAL A 70 -13.38 20.94 -4.60
C VAL A 70 -13.78 19.79 -5.54
N PRO A 71 -14.91 19.84 -6.28
CA PRO A 71 -15.25 18.77 -7.21
C PRO A 71 -14.20 18.60 -8.31
N LEU A 72 -13.57 19.67 -8.80
CA LEU A 72 -12.48 19.57 -9.76
C LEU A 72 -11.28 18.81 -9.20
N ALA A 73 -10.87 19.10 -7.96
CA ALA A 73 -9.78 18.39 -7.30
C ALA A 73 -10.10 16.89 -7.10
N ILE A 74 -11.33 16.56 -6.69
CA ILE A 74 -11.79 15.17 -6.54
C ILE A 74 -11.76 14.45 -7.90
N GLY A 75 -12.26 15.08 -8.96
CA GLY A 75 -12.22 14.53 -10.31
C GLY A 75 -10.80 14.28 -10.82
N ALA A 76 -9.89 15.23 -10.61
CA ALA A 76 -8.48 15.09 -10.96
C ALA A 76 -7.81 13.92 -10.20
N LEU A 77 -8.11 13.76 -8.91
CA LEU A 77 -7.64 12.63 -8.10
C LEU A 77 -8.20 11.30 -8.62
N GLY A 78 -9.50 11.25 -8.97
CA GLY A 78 -10.13 10.06 -9.56
C GLY A 78 -9.47 9.64 -10.87
N VAL A 79 -9.22 10.58 -11.77
CA VAL A 79 -8.49 10.33 -13.03
C VAL A 79 -7.07 9.84 -12.77
N ARG A 80 -6.35 10.48 -11.84
CA ARG A 80 -5.01 10.04 -11.44
C ARG A 80 -5.02 8.63 -10.88
N GLN A 81 -6.05 8.26 -10.12
CA GLN A 81 -6.20 6.93 -9.55
C GLN A 81 -6.45 5.87 -10.63
N ILE A 82 -7.31 6.13 -11.62
CA ILE A 82 -7.55 5.22 -12.76
C ILE A 82 -6.27 4.96 -13.57
N ARG A 83 -5.41 5.99 -13.71
CA ARG A 83 -4.13 5.88 -14.43
C ARG A 83 -3.07 5.10 -13.67
N ARG A 84 -3.23 4.85 -12.37
CA ARG A 84 -2.24 4.08 -11.59
C ARG A 84 -2.28 2.61 -11.97
N ARG A 85 -1.10 2.02 -12.09
CA ARG A 85 -0.89 0.58 -12.26
C ARG A 85 -0.10 0.08 -11.04
N PRO A 86 -0.78 -0.20 -9.91
CA PRO A 86 -0.07 -0.72 -8.74
C PRO A 86 0.62 -2.03 -9.12
N ARG A 87 1.91 -2.12 -8.83
CA ARG A 87 2.70 -3.34 -9.04
C ARG A 87 3.24 -3.84 -7.71
N MET A 88 3.19 -5.15 -7.54
CA MET A 88 3.81 -5.79 -6.41
C MET A 88 5.26 -6.14 -6.77
N PRO A 89 6.26 -5.90 -5.91
CA PRO A 89 7.62 -6.33 -6.19
C PRO A 89 7.65 -7.85 -6.34
N GLU A 90 8.61 -8.37 -7.13
CA GLU A 90 8.83 -9.81 -7.25
C GLU A 90 9.43 -10.39 -5.97
N ILE A 91 10.41 -9.69 -5.40
CA ILE A 91 11.09 -10.10 -4.17
C ILE A 91 10.27 -9.62 -2.98
N ALA A 92 10.06 -10.50 -2.00
CA ALA A 92 9.41 -10.17 -0.74
C ALA A 92 10.44 -9.75 0.32
N VAL A 93 11.52 -10.53 0.43
CA VAL A 93 12.65 -10.25 1.31
C VAL A 93 13.91 -10.91 0.75
N ALA A 94 15.04 -10.24 0.87
CA ALA A 94 16.35 -10.81 0.58
C ALA A 94 17.22 -10.78 1.84
N ILE A 95 17.54 -11.95 2.37
CA ILE A 95 18.47 -12.14 3.48
C ILE A 95 19.84 -12.44 2.88
N THR A 96 20.75 -11.49 3.02
CA THR A 96 22.16 -11.62 2.64
C THR A 96 22.98 -11.95 3.89
N PRO A 97 24.26 -12.35 3.76
CA PRO A 97 25.12 -12.63 4.90
C PRO A 97 25.13 -11.52 5.96
N THR A 98 25.06 -10.25 5.54
CA THR A 98 25.19 -9.08 6.43
C THR A 98 23.91 -8.27 6.59
N SER A 99 22.91 -8.44 5.72
CA SER A 99 21.72 -7.57 5.70
C SER A 99 20.42 -8.26 5.30
N VAL A 100 19.31 -7.75 5.80
CA VAL A 100 17.94 -8.13 5.40
C VAL A 100 17.34 -6.95 4.64
N GLN A 101 17.03 -7.17 3.37
CA GLN A 101 16.52 -6.15 2.46
C GLN A 101 15.04 -6.37 2.20
N PHE A 102 14.28 -5.28 2.35
CA PHE A 102 12.86 -5.22 2.03
C PHE A 102 12.65 -4.23 0.89
N PRO A 103 12.12 -4.68 -0.26
CA PRO A 103 11.84 -3.78 -1.36
C PRO A 103 10.70 -2.80 -1.03
N ALA A 104 10.62 -1.73 -1.81
CA ALA A 104 9.57 -0.74 -1.68
C ALA A 104 8.23 -1.32 -2.13
N LEU A 105 7.24 -1.34 -1.26
CA LEU A 105 5.87 -1.75 -1.59
C LEU A 105 5.03 -0.53 -1.97
N GLU A 106 4.38 -0.61 -3.13
CA GLU A 106 3.35 0.36 -3.52
C GLU A 106 2.07 0.10 -2.73
N ARG A 107 1.55 1.11 -2.04
CA ARG A 107 0.26 0.98 -1.37
C ARG A 107 -0.88 1.19 -2.35
N PRO A 108 -2.04 0.52 -2.15
CA PRO A 108 -3.19 0.60 -3.06
C PRO A 108 -3.79 2.01 -3.15
N SER A 109 -3.69 2.80 -2.08
CA SER A 109 -4.33 4.10 -2.01
C SER A 109 -3.49 5.21 -2.66
N ALA A 110 -4.15 6.09 -3.42
CA ALA A 110 -3.52 7.26 -4.01
C ALA A 110 -2.97 8.24 -2.96
N SER A 111 -3.57 8.24 -1.76
CA SER A 111 -3.19 9.09 -0.63
C SER A 111 -2.25 8.42 0.36
N ALA A 112 -2.05 7.10 0.28
CA ALA A 112 -1.13 6.42 1.19
C ALA A 112 0.31 6.54 0.69
N PRO A 113 1.26 6.95 1.54
CA PRO A 113 2.66 7.01 1.16
C PRO A 113 3.18 5.61 0.80
N ARG A 114 4.04 5.56 -0.22
CA ARG A 114 4.75 4.33 -0.63
C ARG A 114 5.56 3.80 0.56
N VAL A 115 5.51 2.49 0.80
CA VAL A 115 6.40 1.88 1.79
C VAL A 115 7.80 1.90 1.17
N ARG A 116 8.73 2.59 1.82
CA ARG A 116 10.10 2.74 1.32
C ARG A 116 10.83 1.40 1.36
N ALA A 117 11.78 1.24 0.45
CA ALA A 117 12.75 0.17 0.56
C ALA A 117 13.53 0.38 1.87
N GLU A 118 13.75 -0.69 2.61
CA GLU A 118 14.54 -0.65 3.84
C GLU A 118 15.57 -1.76 3.80
N GLN A 119 16.75 -1.45 4.32
CA GLN A 119 17.82 -2.41 4.53
C GLN A 119 18.13 -2.42 6.03
N TRP A 120 18.02 -3.60 6.62
CA TRP A 120 18.32 -3.83 8.02
C TRP A 120 19.59 -4.66 8.13
N VAL A 121 20.37 -4.46 9.19
CA VAL A 121 21.52 -5.32 9.48
C VAL A 121 20.99 -6.68 9.93
N ARG A 122 21.59 -7.77 9.44
CA ARG A 122 21.16 -9.13 9.79
C ARG A 122 21.33 -9.39 11.27
N GLU A 123 22.49 -9.03 11.82
CA GLU A 123 22.76 -9.08 13.25
C GLU A 123 21.78 -8.16 14.00
N GLY A 124 20.94 -8.75 14.85
CA GLY A 124 19.89 -8.06 15.58
C GLY A 124 18.53 -7.95 14.86
N THR A 125 18.36 -8.58 13.70
CA THR A 125 17.05 -8.78 13.08
C THR A 125 16.54 -10.18 13.41
N THR A 126 15.33 -10.26 13.96
CA THR A 126 14.63 -11.53 14.21
C THR A 126 13.41 -11.67 13.31
N ALA A 127 12.99 -12.89 13.05
CA ALA A 127 11.77 -13.20 12.32
C ALA A 127 10.92 -14.21 13.10
N GLU A 128 9.61 -14.01 13.10
CA GLU A 128 8.63 -14.90 13.72
C GLU A 128 7.47 -15.14 12.77
N ILE A 129 6.95 -16.37 12.73
CA ILE A 129 5.69 -16.66 12.04
C ILE A 129 4.55 -16.42 13.03
N ARG A 130 3.69 -15.46 12.72
CA ARG A 130 2.44 -15.26 13.45
C ARG A 130 1.30 -15.95 12.72
N PRO A 131 0.56 -16.85 13.38
CA PRO A 131 -0.59 -17.51 12.75
C PRO A 131 -1.70 -16.50 12.48
N ALA A 132 -2.56 -16.84 11.52
CA ALA A 132 -3.80 -16.12 11.28
C ALA A 132 -4.64 -16.13 12.58
N SER A 133 -4.91 -14.95 13.13
CA SER A 133 -5.72 -14.80 14.34
C SER A 133 -6.48 -13.47 14.33
N GLY A 134 -7.75 -13.51 14.74
CA GLY A 134 -8.64 -12.34 14.78
C GLY A 134 -8.78 -11.66 13.43
N LEU A 135 -8.23 -10.44 13.31
CA LEU A 135 -8.25 -9.63 12.08
C LEU A 135 -7.21 -10.05 11.03
N LEU A 136 -6.25 -10.90 11.41
CA LEU A 136 -5.25 -11.43 10.48
C LEU A 136 -5.84 -12.64 9.76
N GLN A 137 -6.30 -12.41 8.53
CA GLN A 137 -6.90 -13.46 7.70
C GLN A 137 -5.89 -14.49 7.17
N ALA A 138 -4.59 -14.21 7.24
CA ALA A 138 -3.52 -15.06 6.75
C ALA A 138 -2.31 -15.03 7.71
N PRO A 139 -1.52 -16.11 7.81
CA PRO A 139 -0.29 -16.14 8.57
C PRO A 139 0.72 -15.13 8.00
N LEU A 140 1.47 -14.50 8.90
CA LEU A 140 2.42 -13.44 8.58
C LEU A 140 3.81 -13.78 9.10
N VAL A 141 4.83 -13.57 8.29
CA VAL A 141 6.22 -13.48 8.76
C VAL A 141 6.46 -12.06 9.24
N VAL A 142 6.78 -11.93 10.52
CA VAL A 142 7.04 -10.66 11.19
C VAL A 142 8.52 -10.53 11.42
N PHE A 143 9.14 -9.54 10.78
CA PHE A 143 10.52 -9.15 11.00
C PHE A 143 10.58 -8.03 12.02
N THR A 144 11.42 -8.17 13.03
CA THR A 144 11.65 -7.18 14.07
C THR A 144 13.12 -6.85 14.21
N ARG A 145 13.43 -5.56 14.39
CA ARG A 145 14.79 -5.09 14.66
C ARG A 145 14.74 -3.94 15.66
N GLN A 146 15.63 -3.95 16.63
CA GLN A 146 15.84 -2.82 17.53
C GLN A 146 16.90 -1.89 16.94
N ASP A 147 16.52 -0.64 16.66
CA ASP A 147 17.36 0.35 16.00
C ASP A 147 17.43 1.60 16.88
N GLY A 148 18.56 1.82 17.56
CA GLY A 148 18.78 2.97 18.44
C GLY A 148 17.70 3.17 19.51
N GLY A 149 17.21 2.07 20.10
CA GLY A 149 16.15 2.07 21.13
C GLY A 149 14.71 2.07 20.58
N LYS A 150 14.51 2.16 19.25
CA LYS A 150 13.19 2.03 18.61
C LYS A 150 13.02 0.64 18.00
N LEU A 151 11.91 -0.02 18.33
CA LEU A 151 11.54 -1.28 17.69
C LEU A 151 10.97 -1.00 16.29
N ARG A 152 11.66 -1.45 15.25
CA ARG A 152 11.16 -1.48 13.88
C ARG A 152 10.52 -2.83 13.60
N ARG A 153 9.42 -2.80 12.85
CA ARG A 153 8.66 -4.00 12.49
C ARG A 153 8.26 -3.95 11.02
N ARG A 154 8.45 -5.07 10.32
CA ARG A 154 8.04 -5.27 8.94
C ARG A 154 7.32 -6.60 8.83
N THR A 155 6.28 -6.66 8.02
CA THR A 155 5.42 -7.83 7.93
C THR A 155 5.28 -8.26 6.48
N VAL A 156 5.38 -9.57 6.24
CA VAL A 156 5.21 -10.20 4.94
C VAL A 156 4.18 -11.32 5.10
N SER A 157 3.27 -11.48 4.14
CA SER A 157 2.31 -12.58 4.16
C SER A 157 3.03 -13.89 3.86
N ALA A 158 2.90 -14.87 4.76
CA ALA A 158 3.57 -16.17 4.64
C ALA A 158 2.99 -17.03 3.52
N GLU A 159 1.69 -16.91 3.25
CA GLU A 159 1.01 -17.67 2.18
C GLU A 159 1.42 -17.23 0.78
N ASN A 160 1.89 -15.99 0.61
CA ASN A 160 2.21 -15.45 -0.71
C ASN A 160 3.66 -15.67 -1.11
N LEU A 161 4.45 -16.42 -0.32
CA LEU A 161 5.84 -16.69 -0.61
C LEU A 161 6.01 -17.95 -1.48
N ASP A 162 7.04 -17.95 -2.32
CA ASP A 162 7.44 -19.09 -3.14
C ASP A 162 8.22 -20.17 -2.35
N ILE A 163 8.68 -19.83 -1.14
CA ILE A 163 9.41 -20.72 -0.23
C ILE A 163 8.67 -20.89 1.10
N ASP A 164 8.98 -21.97 1.81
CA ASP A 164 8.46 -22.17 3.17
C ASP A 164 8.93 -21.01 4.09
N PRO A 165 8.01 -20.28 4.76
CA PRO A 165 8.35 -19.19 5.67
C PRO A 165 9.27 -19.61 6.82
N ARG A 166 9.33 -20.90 7.17
CA ARG A 166 10.25 -21.43 8.19
C ARG A 166 11.71 -21.23 7.79
N ILE A 167 12.02 -21.34 6.49
CA ILE A 167 13.38 -21.10 5.97
C ILE A 167 13.85 -19.67 6.27
N LEU A 168 12.94 -18.70 6.25
CA LEU A 168 13.25 -17.30 6.58
C LEU A 168 13.50 -17.10 8.09
N VAL A 169 12.74 -17.79 8.93
CA VAL A 169 12.90 -17.77 10.39
C VAL A 169 14.23 -18.42 10.77
N ASP A 170 14.51 -19.59 10.22
CA ASP A 170 15.74 -20.34 10.46
C ASP A 170 16.98 -19.56 9.98
N ALA A 171 16.89 -18.89 8.82
CA ALA A 171 17.97 -18.05 8.29
C ALA A 171 18.33 -16.86 9.21
N LEU A 172 17.42 -16.44 10.09
CA LEU A 172 17.62 -15.36 11.06
C LEU A 172 17.76 -15.87 12.51
N GLY A 173 17.79 -17.18 12.71
CA GLY A 173 17.89 -17.79 14.05
C GLY A 173 16.67 -17.53 14.93
N GLY A 174 15.51 -17.22 14.33
CA GLY A 174 14.26 -17.05 15.06
C GLY A 174 13.66 -18.38 15.47
N THR A 175 12.79 -18.37 16.48
CA THR A 175 12.01 -19.55 16.87
C THR A 175 10.69 -19.55 16.10
N ALA A 176 10.43 -20.60 15.31
CA ALA A 176 9.09 -20.85 14.80
C ALA A 176 8.19 -21.18 16.01
N SER A 177 7.30 -20.27 16.41
CA SER A 177 6.27 -20.61 17.41
C SER A 177 5.36 -21.69 16.83
N ALA A 178 5.36 -22.84 17.49
CA ALA A 178 4.50 -23.98 17.22
C ALA A 178 3.03 -23.68 17.51
#